data_AF-A0A251W966-F1
#
_entry.id   AF-A0A251W966-F1
#
_cell.length_a   1.000
_cell.length_b   1.000
_cell.length_c   1.000
_cell.angle_alpha   90.00
_cell.angle_beta   90.00
_cell.angle_gamma   90.00
#
_symmetry.space_group_name_H-M   'P 1'
#
loop_
_entity.id
_entity.type
_entity.pdbx_description
1 polymer ?
#
loop_
_entity_poly.entity_id
_entity_poly.type
_entity_poly.pdbx_seq_one_letter_code
_entity_poly.pdbx_strand_id
1 'polypeptide(L)' 'MTIQELEQQLLSLDVSERRRIARLLNLSLEPSTMEQPVNQMIDRMPEHPLRSMPIEIPTDFDEPMADLWDALEA' A
#
# COMPACT_ATOMS: atom_id res chain seq x y z
N MET A 1 19.42 18.67 -11.34
CA MET A 1 18.19 18.07 -11.88
C MET A 1 17.05 18.46 -10.96
N THR A 2 16.08 19.24 -11.45
CA THR A 2 14.92 19.70 -10.67
C THR A 2 13.70 18.84 -10.99
N ILE A 3 12.70 18.83 -10.10
CA ILE A 3 11.44 18.08 -10.32
C ILE A 3 10.75 18.53 -11.61
N GLN A 4 10.81 19.83 -11.92
CA GLN A 4 10.26 20.41 -13.14
C GLN A 4 10.94 19.89 -14.41
N GLU A 5 12.26 19.68 -14.36
CA GLU A 5 13.02 19.12 -15.49
C GLU A 5 12.62 17.65 -15.76
N LEU A 6 12.37 16.88 -14.69
CA LEU A 6 11.88 15.50 -14.78
C LEU A 6 10.46 15.43 -15.36
N GLU A 7 9.58 16.34 -14.97
CA GLU A 7 8.22 16.42 -15.51
C GLU A 7 8.22 16.71 -17.02
N GLN A 8 9.06 17.64 -17.47
CA GLN A 8 9.20 17.95 -18.90
C GLN A 8 9.75 16.75 -19.70
N GLN A 9 10.71 16.02 -19.12
CA GLN A 9 11.21 14.77 -19.70
C GLN A 9 10.11 13.70 -19.77
N LEU A 10 9.30 13.53 -18.73
CA LEU A 10 8.18 12.59 -18.74
C LEU A 10 7.08 12.94 -19.76
N LEU A 11 6.84 14.23 -19.98
CA LEU A 11 5.84 14.72 -20.94
C LEU A 11 6.26 14.51 -22.39
N SER A 12 7.57 14.61 -22.66
CA SER A 12 8.17 14.43 -23.99
C SER A 12 8.38 12.96 -24.40
N LEU A 13 8.30 12.02 -23.47
CA LEU A 13 8.39 10.58 -23.75
C LEU A 13 7.19 10.07 -24.56
N ASP A 14 7.45 9.13 -25.46
CA ASP A 14 6.39 8.45 -26.20
C ASP A 14 5.52 7.57 -25.28
N VAL A 15 4.26 7.34 -25.68
CA VAL A 15 3.31 6.49 -24.95
C VAL A 15 3.87 5.08 -24.71
N SER A 16 4.69 4.58 -25.63
CA SER A 16 5.34 3.27 -25.51
C SER A 16 6.40 3.25 -24.41
N GLU A 17 7.19 4.32 -24.32
CA GLU A 17 8.24 4.48 -23.30
C GLU A 17 7.65 4.73 -21.92
N ARG A 18 6.60 5.56 -21.81
CA ARG A 18 5.86 5.74 -20.55
C ARG A 18 5.29 4.42 -20.02
N ARG A 19 4.68 3.61 -20.90
CA ARG A 19 4.17 2.27 -20.52
C ARG A 19 5.29 1.30 -20.15
N ARG A 20 6.47 1.43 -20.74
CA ARG A 20 7.64 0.62 -20.37
C ARG A 20 8.14 1.01 -18.99
N ILE A 21 8.29 2.29 -18.70
CA ILE A 21 8.73 2.80 -17.40
C ILE A 21 7.73 2.42 -16.31
N ALA A 22 6.42 2.61 -16.53
CA ALA A 22 5.38 2.21 -15.59
C ALA A 22 5.44 0.71 -15.27
N ARG A 23 5.68 -0.15 -16.28
CA ARG A 23 5.88 -1.60 -16.06
C ARG A 23 7.13 -1.90 -15.26
N LEU A 24 8.25 -1.22 -15.55
CA LEU A 24 9.50 -1.41 -14.81
C LEU A 24 9.38 -0.98 -13.35
N LEU A 25 8.71 0.15 -13.10
CA LEU A 25 8.43 0.63 -11.74
C LEU A 25 7.50 -0.35 -11.02
N ASN A 26 6.46 -0.85 -11.68
CA ASN A 26 5.58 -1.86 -11.09
C ASN A 26 6.37 -3.11 -10.72
N LEU A 27 7.17 -3.65 -11.65
CA LEU A 27 8.05 -4.81 -11.39
C LEU A 27 9.07 -4.57 -10.27
N SER A 28 9.51 -3.33 -10.07
CA SER A 28 10.43 -2.96 -8.99
C SER A 28 9.72 -2.76 -7.65
N LEU A 29 8.42 -2.47 -7.66
CA LEU A 29 7.57 -2.25 -6.49
C LEU A 29 6.87 -3.53 -6.03
N GLU A 30 6.67 -4.50 -6.92
CA GLU A 30 6.25 -5.86 -6.54
C GLU A 30 7.39 -6.52 -5.75
N PRO A 31 7.21 -6.83 -4.45
CA PRO A 31 8.14 -7.73 -3.77
C PRO A 31 8.13 -9.06 -4.53
N SER A 32 9.31 -9.67 -4.73
CA SER A 32 9.45 -10.95 -5.43
C SER A 32 8.51 -12.03 -4.88
N THR A 33 7.33 -12.18 -5.46
CA THR A 33 6.52 -13.40 -5.42
C THR A 33 6.55 -13.97 -6.83
N MET A 34 7.67 -14.64 -7.15
CA MET A 34 7.65 -15.66 -8.20
C MET A 34 6.67 -16.75 -7.75
N GLU A 35 5.43 -16.77 -8.24
CA GLU A 35 4.68 -18.03 -8.37
C GLU A 35 3.82 -18.03 -9.63
N GLN A 36 3.84 -19.20 -10.27
CA GLN A 36 3.43 -19.55 -11.63
C GLN A 36 1.90 -19.73 -11.79
N PRO A 37 1.40 -19.96 -13.03
CA PRO A 37 -0.01 -19.83 -13.38
C PRO A 37 -0.82 -21.10 -13.03
N VAL A 38 -2.06 -21.16 -13.54
CA VAL A 38 -3.11 -22.20 -13.48
C VAL A 38 -4.08 -22.19 -12.30
N ASN A 39 -5.21 -21.53 -12.56
CA ASN A 39 -6.52 -22.18 -12.63
C ASN A 39 -6.85 -23.15 -11.48
N GLN A 40 -7.29 -22.58 -10.36
CA GLN A 40 -8.26 -23.20 -9.47
C GLN A 40 -8.89 -22.10 -8.62
N MET A 41 -10.22 -22.13 -8.52
CA MET A 41 -11.00 -21.33 -7.61
C MET A 41 -10.55 -21.65 -6.18
N ILE A 42 -9.53 -20.95 -5.69
CA ILE A 42 -9.13 -20.99 -4.29
C ILE A 42 -9.51 -19.65 -3.70
N ASP A 43 -10.40 -19.75 -2.73
CA ASP A 43 -10.89 -18.71 -1.83
C ASP A 43 -9.77 -17.71 -1.51
N ARG A 44 -9.74 -16.58 -2.23
CA ARG A 44 -8.80 -15.49 -1.97
C ARG A 44 -9.31 -14.70 -0.79
N MET A 45 -9.41 -15.33 0.37
CA MET A 45 -9.34 -14.56 1.60
C MET A 45 -7.88 -14.16 1.77
N PRO A 46 -7.55 -12.86 1.68
CA PRO A 46 -6.21 -12.41 2.05
C PRO A 46 -5.88 -12.98 3.44
N GLU A 47 -4.75 -13.67 3.54
CA GLU A 47 -4.22 -14.18 4.80
C GLU A 47 -3.82 -12.97 5.66
N HIS A 48 -4.79 -12.43 6.38
CA HIS A 48 -4.52 -11.43 7.39
C HIS A 48 -4.09 -12.18 8.66
N PRO A 49 -2.87 -11.96 9.17
CA PRO A 49 -2.33 -12.71 10.32
C PRO A 49 -3.22 -12.69 11.56
N LEU A 50 -4.03 -11.64 11.71
CA LEU A 50 -4.89 -11.42 12.87
C LEU A 50 -6.34 -11.89 12.67
N ARG A 51 -6.71 -12.42 11.49
CA ARG A 51 -8.12 -12.72 11.17
C ARG A 51 -8.77 -13.79 12.06
N SER A 52 -7.96 -14.69 12.60
CA SER A 52 -8.41 -15.78 13.46
C SER A 52 -8.09 -15.54 14.94
N MET A 53 -7.53 -14.38 15.27
CA MET A 53 -7.14 -14.05 16.63
C MET A 53 -8.34 -13.39 17.34
N PRO A 54 -8.82 -13.93 18.48
CA PRO A 54 -9.85 -13.27 19.25
C PRO A 54 -9.29 -11.96 19.84
N ILE A 55 -9.99 -10.87 19.59
CA ILE A 55 -9.68 -9.54 20.13
C ILE A 55 -10.79 -9.17 21.10
N GLU A 56 -10.44 -9.03 22.37
CA GLU A 56 -11.34 -8.48 23.38
C GLU A 56 -11.23 -6.95 23.32
N ILE A 57 -12.33 -6.28 22.96
CA ILE A 57 -12.42 -4.83 22.94
C ILE A 57 -13.06 -4.40 24.26
N PRO A 58 -12.35 -3.63 25.12
CA PRO A 58 -12.90 -3.08 26.35
C PRO A 58 -14.14 -2.21 26.08
N THR A 59 -15.07 -2.15 27.04
CA THR A 59 -16.33 -1.39 26.89
C THR A 59 -16.13 0.13 26.83
N ASP A 60 -15.02 0.61 27.36
CA ASP A 60 -14.57 2.00 27.42
C ASP A 60 -13.68 2.38 26.23
N PHE A 61 -13.48 1.49 25.25
CA PHE A 61 -12.60 1.73 24.11
C PHE A 61 -12.98 2.97 23.29
N ASP A 62 -14.28 3.26 23.18
CA ASP A 62 -14.80 4.41 22.43
C ASP A 62 -14.84 5.70 23.26
N GLU A 63 -14.47 5.66 24.55
CA GLU A 63 -14.46 6.85 25.40
C GLU A 63 -13.29 7.77 25.02
N PRO A 64 -13.53 9.09 24.87
CA PRO A 64 -12.46 10.02 24.55
C PRO A 64 -11.46 10.07 25.72
N MET A 65 -10.22 9.64 25.46
CA MET A 65 -9.13 9.70 26.43
C MET A 65 -8.70 11.15 26.67
N ALA A 66 -9.36 11.85 27.60
CA ALA A 66 -9.10 13.25 27.92
C ALA A 66 -7.62 13.52 28.24
N ASP A 67 -7.01 12.64 29.04
CA ASP A 67 -5.59 12.74 29.41
C ASP A 67 -4.64 12.74 28.20
N LEU A 68 -5.02 12.08 27.10
CA LEU A 68 -4.23 12.02 25.87
C LEU A 68 -4.30 13.33 25.08
N TRP A 69 -5.46 14.00 25.11
CA TRP A 69 -5.67 15.30 24.48
C TRP A 69 -5.04 16.42 25.29
N ASP A 70 -5.19 16.38 26.62
CA ASP A 70 -4.57 17.35 27.54
C ASP A 70 -3.03 17.32 27.45
N ALA A 71 -2.44 16.14 27.23
CA ALA A 71 -1.00 15.99 27.03
C ALA A 71 -0.48 16.53 25.68
N LEU A 72 -1.35 16.68 24.67
CA LEU A 72 -0.99 17.27 23.38
C LEU A 72 -1.07 18.81 23.39
N GLU A 73 -1.80 19.38 24.36
CA GLU A 73 -1.97 20.82 24.53
C GLU A 73 -0.95 21.47 25.49
N ALA A 74 -0.09 20.68 26.14
CA ALA A 74 0.96 21.10 27.08
C ALA A 74 2.32 21.33 26.40
#